data_AF-A0A7C5NYS7-F1
#
_entry.id   AF-A0A7C5NYS7-F1
#
_cell.length_a   1.000
_cell.length_b   1.000
_cell.length_c   1.000
_cell.angle_alpha   90.00
_cell.angle_beta   90.00
_cell.angle_gamma   90.00
#
_symmetry.space_group_name_H-M   'P 1'
#
loop_
_entity.id
_entity.type
_entity.pdbx_description
1 polymer ?
#
loop_
_entity_poly.entity_id
_entity_poly.type
_entity_poly.pdbx_seq_one_letter_code
_entity_poly.pdbx_strand_id
1 'polypeptide(L)' 'MALSGQRIQPERFTLIPRTLVFLLRGDRVLLMRLHENRGAWAGKYNGVGGHVEAGEDPLTAAMRETAE' A
#
# COMPACT_ATOMS: atom_id res chain seq x y z
N MET A 1 -12.32 -1.44 15.47
CA MET A 1 -13.21 -2.29 14.64
C MET A 1 -12.55 -2.47 13.28
N ALA A 2 -12.53 -3.68 12.74
CA ALA A 2 -12.02 -3.94 11.38
C ALA A 2 -12.91 -3.25 10.35
N LEU A 3 -12.32 -2.64 9.31
CA LEU A 3 -13.11 -2.15 8.17
C LEU A 3 -13.57 -3.34 7.31
N SER A 4 -14.73 -3.20 6.66
CA SER A 4 -15.23 -4.22 5.72
C SER A 4 -14.19 -4.50 4.64
N GLY A 5 -13.79 -5.76 4.48
CA GLY A 5 -12.74 -6.20 3.55
C GLY A 5 -11.30 -6.20 4.10
N GLN A 6 -11.08 -5.75 5.33
CA GLN A 6 -9.78 -5.83 6.00
C GLN A 6 -9.56 -7.25 6.54
N ARG A 7 -8.57 -7.97 6.02
CA ARG A 7 -8.16 -9.28 6.57
C ARG A 7 -7.40 -9.08 7.87
N ILE A 8 -8.05 -9.33 8.99
CA ILE A 8 -7.40 -9.44 10.31
C ILE A 8 -7.11 -10.91 10.56
N GLN A 9 -5.86 -11.23 10.92
CA GLN A 9 -5.43 -12.57 11.31
C GLN A 9 -4.94 -12.48 12.76
N PRO A 10 -5.69 -13.00 13.75
CA PRO A 10 -5.36 -12.87 15.18
C PRO A 10 -4.00 -13.45 15.55
N GLU A 11 -3.58 -14.49 14.84
CA GLU A 11 -2.31 -15.20 15.02
C GLU A 11 -1.11 -14.52 14.32
N ARG A 12 -1.33 -13.35 13.71
CA ARG A 12 -0.30 -12.57 12.98
C ARG A 12 -0.11 -11.20 13.63
N PHE A 13 0.91 -10.48 13.15
CA PHE A 13 1.19 -9.10 13.55
C PHE A 13 -0.08 -8.24 13.63
N THR A 14 -0.28 -7.60 14.78
CA THR A 14 -1.43 -6.72 15.07
C THR A 14 -1.50 -5.52 14.12
N LEU A 15 -0.36 -5.15 13.55
CA LEU A 15 -0.21 -4.13 12.52
C LEU A 15 0.82 -4.62 11.50
N ILE A 16 0.47 -4.55 10.22
CA ILE A 16 1.42 -4.71 9.12
C ILE A 16 1.62 -3.31 8.53
N PRO A 17 2.72 -2.61 8.88
CA PRO A 17 2.96 -1.27 8.38
C PRO A 17 3.16 -1.30 6.88
N ARG A 18 2.54 -0.34 6.20
CA ARG A 18 2.67 -0.14 4.76
C ARG A 18 2.78 1.34 4.43
N THR A 19 3.47 1.64 3.36
CA THR A 19 3.59 2.99 2.81
C THR A 19 2.61 3.15 1.65
N LEU A 20 2.13 4.38 1.48
CA LEU A 20 1.37 4.79 0.31
C LEU A 20 1.86 6.17 -0.13
N VAL A 21 2.40 6.22 -1.33
CA VAL A 21 3.07 7.38 -1.93
C VAL A 21 2.24 7.85 -3.10
N PHE A 22 1.90 9.15 -3.08
CA PHE A 22 1.30 9.83 -4.21
C PHE A 22 2.36 10.71 -4.87
N LEU A 23 2.74 10.34 -6.08
CA LEU A 23 3.64 11.14 -6.91
C LEU A 23 2.82 12.18 -7.67
N LEU A 24 3.16 13.46 -7.48
CA LEU A 24 2.48 14.57 -8.13
C LEU A 24 3.35 15.17 -9.23
N ARG A 25 2.73 15.53 -10.35
CA ARG A 25 3.32 16.35 -11.41
C ARG A 25 2.30 17.42 -11.84
N GLY A 26 2.45 18.62 -11.30
CA GLY A 26 1.46 19.69 -11.47
C GLY A 26 0.13 19.29 -10.86
N ASP A 27 -0.92 19.25 -11.68
CA ASP A 27 -2.28 18.85 -11.32
C ASP A 27 -2.55 17.33 -11.45
N ARG A 28 -1.52 16.55 -11.82
CA ARG A 28 -1.64 15.09 -12.04
C ARG A 28 -1.09 14.31 -10.86
N VAL A 29 -1.76 13.20 -10.55
CA VAL A 29 -1.28 12.17 -9.60
C VAL A 29 -1.07 10.85 -10.33
N LEU A 30 0.04 10.16 -10.05
CA LEU A 30 0.25 8.80 -10.54
C LEU A 30 -0.52 7.81 -9.67
N LEU A 31 -1.34 6.97 -10.31
CA LEU A 31 -2.07 5.89 -9.67
C LEU A 31 -1.86 4.58 -10.42
N MET A 32 -1.80 3.48 -9.69
CA MET A 32 -1.76 2.12 -10.21
C MET A 32 -3.16 1.50 -10.20
N ARG A 33 -3.56 0.87 -11.30
CA ARG A 33 -4.80 0.07 -11.33
C ARG A 33 -4.51 -1.32 -10.78
N LEU A 34 -5.23 -1.72 -9.74
CA LEU A 34 -5.07 -3.02 -9.12
C LEU A 34 -5.59 -4.13 -10.04
N HIS A 35 -4.82 -5.21 -10.16
CA HIS A 35 -5.15 -6.37 -10.98
C HIS A 35 -6.53 -6.94 -10.63
N GLU A 36 -7.24 -7.46 -11.63
CA GLU A 36 -8.63 -7.95 -11.49
C GLU A 36 -8.76 -9.11 -10.47
N ASN A 37 -7.66 -9.79 -10.15
CA ASN A 37 -7.62 -10.88 -9.16
C ASN A 37 -7.42 -10.40 -7.71
N ARG A 38 -7.55 -9.10 -7.41
CA ARG A 38 -7.32 -8.52 -6.06
C ARG A 38 -8.56 -8.54 -5.15
N GLY A 39 -9.53 -9.40 -5.43
CA GLY A 39 -10.76 -9.55 -4.64
C GLY A 39 -11.56 -8.24 -4.59
N ALA A 40 -11.95 -7.80 -3.40
CA ALA A 40 -12.75 -6.57 -3.20
C ALA A 40 -12.07 -5.27 -3.71
N TRP A 41 -10.79 -5.33 -4.05
CA TRP A 41 -10.01 -4.22 -4.55
C TRP A 41 -9.70 -4.30 -6.06
N ALA A 42 -10.22 -5.32 -6.76
CA ALA A 42 -10.08 -5.49 -8.19
C ALA A 42 -10.51 -4.23 -8.97
N GLY A 43 -9.72 -3.83 -9.97
CA GLY A 43 -10.02 -2.70 -10.86
C GLY A 43 -9.94 -1.31 -10.22
N LYS A 44 -9.76 -1.21 -8.89
CA LYS A 44 -9.61 0.07 -8.18
C LYS A 44 -8.21 0.66 -8.40
N TYR A 45 -8.10 1.96 -8.19
CA TYR A 45 -6.83 2.68 -8.25
C TYR A 45 -6.22 2.84 -6.85
N ASN A 46 -4.90 2.87 -6.79
CA ASN A 46 -4.15 3.15 -5.56
C ASN A 46 -2.86 3.93 -5.85
N GLY A 47 -2.25 4.53 -4.83
CA GLY A 47 -0.89 5.07 -4.90
C GLY A 47 0.19 3.98 -4.95
N VAL A 48 1.43 4.38 -5.20
CA VAL A 48 2.63 3.51 -5.18
C VAL A 48 2.97 3.18 -3.73
N GLY A 49 3.50 1.99 -3.44
CA GLY A 49 3.88 1.62 -2.08
C GLY A 49 3.67 0.15 -1.76
N GLY A 50 4.15 -0.24 -0.59
CA GLY A 50 4.14 -1.62 -0.16
C GLY A 50 4.47 -1.77 1.32
N HIS A 51 5.13 -2.86 1.68
CA HIS A 51 5.39 -3.18 3.08
C HIS A 51 6.57 -2.38 3.61
N VAL A 52 6.49 -2.01 4.89
CA VAL A 52 7.69 -1.61 5.63
C VAL A 52 8.35 -2.88 6.13
N GLU A 53 9.58 -3.13 5.72
CA GLU A 53 10.34 -4.32 6.10
C GLU A 53 11.00 -4.17 7.47
N ALA A 54 11.47 -5.28 8.04
CA ALA A 54 12.13 -5.27 9.34
C ALA A 54 13.41 -4.42 9.31
N GLY A 55 13.48 -3.42 10.19
CA GLY A 55 14.61 -2.48 10.27
C GLY A 55 14.47 -1.25 9.36
N GLU A 56 13.41 -1.16 8.55
CA GLU A 56 13.10 0.06 7.79
C GLU A 56 12.29 1.04 8.65
N ASP A 57 12.58 2.34 8.51
CA ASP A 57 11.63 3.39 8.85
C ASP A 57 10.65 3.62 7.68
N PRO A 58 9.47 4.24 7.92
CA PRO A 58 8.47 4.44 6.88
C PRO A 58 8.94 5.26 5.68
N LEU A 59 9.85 6.22 5.84
CA LEU A 59 10.35 7.02 4.73
C LEU A 59 11.30 6.20 3.86
N THR A 60 12.20 5.42 4.48
CA THR A 60 13.10 4.52 3.76
C THR A 60 12.32 3.49 2.93
N ALA A 61 11.30 2.86 3.53
CA ALA A 61 10.42 1.93 2.81
C ALA A 61 9.66 2.61 1.66
N ALA A 62 9.15 3.83 1.88
CA ALA A 62 8.44 4.60 0.84
C ALA A 62 9.33 4.93 -0.36
N MET A 63 10.59 5.29 -0.12
CA MET A 63 11.56 5.56 -1.18
C MET A 63 11.91 4.30 -1.97
N ARG A 64 12.15 3.17 -1.29
CA ARG A 64 12.41 1.87 -1.92
C ARG A 64 11.25 1.44 -2.81
N GLU A 65 10.04 1.37 -2.26
CA GLU A 65 8.83 0.96 -3.00
C GLU A 65 8.49 1.90 -4.17
N THR A 66 8.95 3.15 -4.14
CA THR A 66 8.79 4.09 -5.26
C THR A 66 9.76 3.79 -6.41
N ALA A 67 10.90 3.16 -6.14
CA ALA A 67 11.96 2.89 -7.10
C ALA A 67 11.89 1.49 -7.74
N GLU A 68 11.12 0.56 -7.15
CA GLU A 68 10.84 -0.79 -7.67
C GLU A 68 9.86 -0.79 -8.86
#